data_AF-A0A2N2EAJ2-F1
#
_entry.id   AF-A0A2N2EAJ2-F1
#
_cell.length_a   1.000
_cell.length_b   1.000
_cell.length_c   1.000
_cell.angle_alpha   90.00
_cell.angle_beta   90.00
_cell.angle_gamma   90.00
#
_symmetry.space_group_name_H-M   'P 1'
#
loop_
_entity.id
_entity.type
_entity.pdbx_description
1 polymer ?
#
loop_
_entity_poly.entity_id
_entity_poly.type
_entity_poly.pdbx_seq_one_letter_code
_entity_poly.pdbx_strand_id
1 'polypeptide(L)' 'MSEDDKKIKRKQVLSELRSEEETENQLIWLYQTLIDLGIENCFSEDHRAFFSDGMKTLRDESKAHKILINSVIAKYGF' A
#
# COMPACT_ATOMS: atom_id res chain seq x y z
N MET A 1 -28.44 -15.80 7.58
CA MET A 1 -27.26 -15.33 8.32
C MET A 1 -27.74 -14.53 9.50
N SER A 2 -27.28 -14.85 10.71
CA SER A 2 -27.63 -14.12 11.92
C SER A 2 -26.96 -12.73 11.92
N GLU A 3 -27.46 -11.80 12.74
CA GLU A 3 -26.81 -10.50 12.95
C GLU A 3 -25.41 -10.66 13.57
N ASP A 4 -25.20 -11.72 14.34
CA ASP A 4 -23.89 -12.04 14.94
C ASP A 4 -22.89 -12.51 13.87
N ASP A 5 -23.35 -13.30 12.88
CA ASP A 5 -22.51 -13.74 11.75
C ASP A 5 -22.02 -12.53 10.93
N LYS A 6 -22.88 -11.52 10.74
CA LYS A 6 -22.52 -10.28 10.03
C LYS A 6 -21.47 -9.48 10.79
N LYS A 7 -21.60 -9.38 12.11
CA LYS A 7 -20.62 -8.68 12.97
C LYS A 7 -19.26 -9.38 12.96
N ILE A 8 -19.24 -10.71 13.02
CA ILE A 8 -18.00 -11.50 12.97
C ILE A 8 -17.30 -11.29 11.64
N LYS A 9 -18.03 -11.44 10.52
CA LYS A 9 -17.47 -11.20 9.18
C LYS A 9 -16.94 -9.78 9.02
N ARG A 10 -17.67 -8.77 9.51
CA ARG A 10 -17.23 -7.38 9.48
C ARG A 10 -15.89 -7.20 10.21
N LYS A 11 -15.75 -7.78 11.41
CA LYS A 11 -14.48 -7.71 12.16
C LYS A 11 -13.32 -8.38 11.42
N GLN A 12 -13.57 -9.52 10.78
CA GLN A 12 -12.56 -10.23 9.98
C GLN A 12 -12.09 -9.37 8.79
N VAL A 13 -13.02 -8.83 8.01
CA VAL A 13 -12.71 -7.95 6.87
C VAL A 13 -11.92 -6.72 7.31
N LEU A 14 -12.29 -6.10 8.43
CA LEU A 14 -11.53 -4.95 8.95
C LEU A 14 -10.13 -5.33 9.43
N SER A 15 -9.96 -6.54 9.95
CA SER A 15 -8.63 -7.06 10.33
C SER A 15 -7.76 -7.30 9.11
N GLU A 16 -8.32 -7.87 8.05
CA GLU A 16 -7.62 -8.06 6.77
C GLU A 16 -7.24 -6.71 6.16
N LEU A 17 -8.15 -5.74 6.13
CA LEU A 17 -7.86 -4.38 5.66
C LEU A 17 -6.74 -3.69 6.45
N ARG A 18 -6.63 -3.92 7.77
CA ARG A 18 -5.49 -3.41 8.55
C ARG A 18 -4.18 -4.08 8.17
N SER A 19 -4.21 -5.37 7.83
CA SER A 19 -3.03 -6.06 7.31
C SER A 19 -2.62 -5.50 5.94
N GLU A 20 -3.59 -5.22 5.07
CA GLU A 20 -3.33 -4.57 3.77
C GLU A 20 -2.78 -3.15 3.95
N GLU A 21 -3.27 -2.38 4.91
CA GLU A 21 -2.71 -1.06 5.23
C GLU A 21 -1.22 -1.15 5.59
N GLU A 22 -0.84 -2.17 6.38
CA GLU A 22 0.55 -2.39 6.78
C GLU A 22 1.41 -2.85 5.60
N THR A 23 0.88 -3.69 4.72
CA THR A 23 1.54 -4.02 3.44
C THR A 23 1.82 -2.76 2.63
N GLU A 24 0.85 -1.85 2.49
CA GLU A 24 1.05 -0.60 1.76
C GLU A 24 2.11 0.29 2.43
N ASN A 25 2.17 0.33 3.77
CA ASN A 25 3.26 1.02 4.48
C ASN A 25 4.64 0.46 4.10
N GLN A 26 4.77 -0.86 4.07
CA GLN A 26 6.02 -1.54 3.72
C GLN A 26 6.42 -1.28 2.27
N LEU A 27 5.46 -1.28 1.34
CA LEU A 27 5.69 -0.96 -0.06
C LEU A 27 6.14 0.49 -0.26
N ILE A 28 5.44 1.45 0.37
CA ILE A 28 5.84 2.86 0.33
C ILE A 28 7.28 3.04 0.83
N TRP A 29 7.62 2.40 1.95
CA TRP A 29 8.97 2.44 2.50
C TRP A 29 9.99 1.79 1.55
N LEU A 30 9.68 0.62 0.99
CA LEU A 30 10.57 -0.10 0.07
C LEU A 30 10.86 0.74 -1.17
N TYR A 31 9.83 1.25 -1.84
CA TYR A 31 10.01 2.04 -3.07
C TYR A 31 10.78 3.33 -2.81
N GLN A 32 10.51 3.99 -1.68
CA GLN A 32 11.30 5.16 -1.26
C GLN A 32 12.76 4.78 -1.01
N THR A 33 13.01 3.69 -0.30
CA THR A 33 14.36 3.21 0.02
C THR A 33 15.16 2.87 -1.23
N LEU A 34 14.53 2.22 -2.22
CA LEU A 34 15.18 1.91 -3.50
C LEU A 34 15.62 3.16 -4.26
N ILE A 35 14.82 4.24 -4.20
CA ILE A 35 15.17 5.55 -4.76
C ILE A 35 16.30 6.19 -3.95
N ASP A 36 16.21 6.19 -2.62
CA ASP A 36 17.17 6.86 -1.74
C ASP A 36 18.55 6.21 -1.79
N LEU A 37 18.60 4.89 -1.98
CA LEU A 37 19.84 4.14 -2.18
C LEU A 37 20.48 4.39 -3.55
N GLY A 38 19.77 5.06 -4.46
CA GLY A 38 20.27 5.35 -5.80
C GLY A 38 20.45 4.08 -6.64
N ILE A 39 19.62 3.05 -6.44
CA ILE A 39 19.70 1.77 -7.16
C ILE A 39 19.60 1.98 -8.67
N GLU A 40 18.94 3.05 -9.12
CA GLU A 40 18.84 3.40 -10.52
C GLU A 40 20.20 3.58 -11.21
N ASN A 41 21.25 3.94 -10.45
CA ASN A 41 22.60 4.15 -10.98
C ASN A 41 23.30 2.83 -11.40
N CYS A 42 22.73 1.68 -11.05
CA CYS A 42 23.21 0.37 -11.49
C CYS A 42 22.70 -0.02 -12.89
N PHE A 43 21.79 0.76 -13.49
CA PHE A 43 21.24 0.50 -14.81
C PHE A 43 21.86 1.38 -15.90
N SER A 44 21.62 1.02 -17.17
CA SER A 44 21.92 1.90 -18.30
C SER A 44 21.05 3.16 -18.26
N GLU A 45 21.45 4.19 -18.99
CA GLU A 45 20.79 5.51 -18.97
C GLU A 45 19.27 5.43 -19.25
N ASP A 46 18.86 4.67 -20.27
CA ASP A 46 17.45 4.45 -20.60
C ASP A 46 16.67 3.74 -19.48
N HIS A 47 17.30 2.78 -18.81
CA HIS A 47 16.69 2.01 -17.73
C HIS A 47 16.70 2.75 -16.39
N ARG A 48 17.61 3.71 -16.21
CA ARG A 48 17.71 4.54 -15.00
C ARG A 48 16.48 5.42 -14.83
N ALA A 49 16.10 6.15 -15.88
CA ALA A 49 14.90 6.99 -15.86
C ALA A 49 13.64 6.15 -15.64
N PHE A 50 13.51 5.06 -16.39
CA PHE A 50 12.40 4.12 -16.25
C PHE A 50 12.26 3.56 -14.84
N PHE A 51 13.36 3.15 -14.20
CA PHE A 51 13.34 2.66 -12.81
C PHE A 51 12.91 3.75 -11.83
N SER A 52 13.51 4.95 -11.91
CA SER A 52 13.20 6.05 -10.98
C SER A 52 11.72 6.44 -11.06
N ASP A 53 11.19 6.57 -12.27
CA ASP A 53 9.79 6.95 -12.47
C ASP A 53 8.84 5.80 -12.12
N GLY A 54 9.22 4.55 -12.39
CA GLY A 54 8.50 3.37 -11.96
C GLY A 54 8.36 3.29 -10.44
N MET A 55 9.46 3.47 -9.69
CA MET A 55 9.43 3.44 -8.23
C MET A 55 8.59 4.58 -7.64
N LYS A 56 8.65 5.79 -8.21
CA LYS A 56 7.79 6.91 -7.78
C LYS A 56 6.32 6.61 -8.02
N THR A 57 5.99 6.07 -9.19
CA THR A 57 4.61 5.71 -9.56
C THR A 57 4.06 4.67 -8.59
N LEU A 58 4.77 3.57 -8.37
CA LEU A 58 4.36 2.50 -7.44
C LEU A 58 4.19 3.03 -6.00
N ARG A 59 5.10 3.88 -5.54
CA ARG A 59 4.99 4.52 -4.21
C ARG A 59 3.73 5.36 -4.09
N ASP A 60 3.40 6.13 -5.12
CA ASP A 60 2.26 7.04 -5.07
C ASP A 60 0.92 6.28 -5.24
N GLU A 61 0.90 5.17 -5.99
CA GLU A 61 -0.21 4.21 -6.02
C GLU A 61 -0.44 3.57 -4.64
N SER A 62 0.62 3.07 -3.98
CA SER A 62 0.52 2.52 -2.62
C SER A 62 -0.02 3.53 -1.60
N LYS A 63 0.38 4.81 -1.71
CA LYS A 63 -0.21 5.88 -0.87
C LYS A 63 -1.71 6.05 -1.14
N ALA A 64 -2.14 6.00 -2.40
CA ALA A 64 -3.54 6.11 -2.77
C ALA A 64 -4.36 4.92 -2.24
N HIS A 65 -3.82 3.69 -2.33
CA HIS A 65 -4.44 2.50 -1.75
C HIS A 65 -4.58 2.59 -0.25
N LYS A 66 -3.52 3.01 0.47
CA LYS A 66 -3.58 3.23 1.91
C LYS A 66 -4.68 4.22 2.30
N ILE A 67 -4.85 5.31 1.56
CA ILE A 67 -5.93 6.29 1.80
C ILE A 67 -7.30 5.63 1.61
N LEU A 68 -7.48 4.84 0.56
CA LEU A 68 -8.73 4.11 0.29
C LEU A 68 -9.04 3.12 1.42
N ILE A 69 -8.06 2.29 1.81
CA ILE A 69 -8.19 1.31 2.91
C ILE A 69 -8.62 2.02 4.19
N ASN A 70 -7.94 3.11 4.56
CA ASN A 70 -8.26 3.89 5.74
C ASN A 70 -9.66 4.51 5.69
N SER A 71 -10.14 4.92 4.51
CA SER A 71 -11.51 5.41 4.34
C SER A 71 -12.56 4.33 4.61
N VAL A 72 -12.29 3.08 4.18
CA VAL A 72 -13.18 1.93 4.43
C VAL A 72 -13.15 1.56 5.91
N ILE A 73 -11.97 1.47 6.53
CA ILE A 73 -11.84 1.19 7.95
C ILE A 73 -12.56 2.25 8.79
N ALA A 74 -12.42 3.54 8.46
CA ALA A 74 -13.11 4.62 9.18
C ALA A 74 -14.63 4.52 9.04
N LYS A 75 -15.13 4.21 7.83
CA LYS A 75 -16.57 4.11 7.56
C LYS A 75 -17.22 2.91 8.25
N TYR A 76 -16.51 1.78 8.33
CA TYR A 76 -17.04 0.52 8.85
C TYR A 76 -16.39 0.12 10.18
N GLY A 77 -15.63 0.99 10.84
CA GLY A 77 -14.93 0.72 12.10
C GLY A 77 -15.80 0.89 13.36
N PHE A 78 -16.96 1.55 13.24
CA PHE A 78 -17.88 1.91 14.33
C PHE A 78 -19.17 1.08 14.32
#